data_AF-A0A8T3TH05-F1
#
_entry.id   AF-A0A8T3TH05-F1
#
_cell.length_a   1.000
_cell.length_b   1.000
_cell.length_c   1.000
_cell.angle_alpha   90.00
_cell.angle_beta   90.00
_cell.angle_gamma   90.00
#
_symmetry.space_group_name_H-M   'P 1'
#
loop_
_entity.id
_entity.type
_entity.pdbx_description
1 polymer ?
#
loop_
_entity_poly.entity_id
_entity_poly.type
_entity_poly.pdbx_seq_one_letter_code
_entity_poly.pdbx_strand_id
1 'polypeptide(L)'
;GAEAVIDDAIAEALDGPEAIYLSLDIDVIDPGMAPGTGTPEPGGMLTREILRAVRRIVGRVELAGMDIVEVSPPYDHAEVTAMAAHRAALECISALAVKKRAGQPVRFEGYAVRSAASHTADVAPVSS
;
A
#
# COMPACT_ATOMS: atom_id res chain seq x y z
N GLY A 1 16.21 16.10 -3.12
CA GLY A 1 16.17 15.13 -2.00
C GLY A 1 14.90 14.31 -2.11
N ALA A 2 14.82 13.15 -1.46
CA ALA A 2 13.73 12.17 -1.66
C ALA A 2 12.31 12.78 -1.57
N GLU A 3 12.07 13.69 -0.63
CA GLU A 3 10.75 14.33 -0.46
C GLU A 3 10.31 15.16 -1.68
N ALA A 4 11.23 15.84 -2.37
CA ALA A 4 10.92 16.59 -3.58
C ALA A 4 10.60 15.65 -4.75
N VAL A 5 11.35 14.56 -4.88
CA VAL A 5 11.11 13.54 -5.91
C VAL A 5 9.75 12.87 -5.70
N ILE A 6 9.35 12.61 -4.44
CA ILE A 6 8.02 12.08 -4.12
C ILE A 6 6.93 13.08 -4.52
N ASP A 7 7.13 14.38 -4.30
CA ASP A 7 6.17 15.41 -4.73
C ASP A 7 6.03 15.47 -6.26
N ASP A 8 7.15 15.40 -6.98
CA ASP A 8 7.16 15.36 -8.44
C ASP A 8 6.47 14.09 -8.97
N ALA A 9 6.78 12.93 -8.39
CA ALA A 9 6.14 11.65 -8.75
C ALA A 9 4.63 11.64 -8.49
N ILE A 10 4.17 12.29 -7.41
CA ILE A 10 2.74 12.45 -7.14
C ILE A 10 2.10 13.38 -8.18
N ALA A 11 2.76 14.47 -8.54
CA ALA A 11 2.25 15.40 -9.54
C ALA A 11 2.10 14.71 -10.91
N GLU A 12 3.11 13.94 -11.33
CA GLU A 12 3.08 13.13 -12.55
C GLU A 12 2.00 12.06 -12.48
N ALA A 13 1.90 11.33 -11.36
CA ALA A 13 0.86 10.32 -11.20
C ALA A 13 -0.55 10.93 -11.29
N LEU A 14 -0.76 12.15 -10.83
CA LEU A 14 -2.07 12.82 -10.90
C LEU A 14 -2.39 13.41 -12.29
N ASP A 15 -1.46 13.38 -13.25
CA ASP A 15 -1.66 13.88 -14.61
C ASP A 15 -2.33 12.82 -15.52
N GLY A 16 -3.65 12.71 -15.41
CA GLY A 16 -4.48 11.95 -16.34
C GLY A 16 -5.24 10.74 -15.77
N PRO A 17 -4.66 9.84 -14.95
CA PRO A 17 -5.37 8.65 -14.51
C PRO A 17 -6.39 8.93 -13.40
N GLU A 18 -7.52 8.23 -13.46
CA GLU A 18 -8.57 8.31 -12.43
C GLU A 18 -8.23 7.57 -11.13
N ALA A 19 -7.24 6.67 -11.18
CA ALA A 19 -6.74 5.96 -10.02
C ALA A 19 -5.32 5.45 -10.22
N ILE A 20 -4.61 5.28 -9.10
CA ILE A 20 -3.20 4.91 -9.03
C ILE A 20 -3.05 3.54 -8.39
N TYR A 21 -2.24 2.68 -9.00
CA TYR A 21 -1.76 1.46 -8.38
C TYR A 21 -0.35 1.69 -7.85
N LEU A 22 -0.12 1.42 -6.57
CA LEU A 22 1.20 1.58 -5.96
C LEU A 22 1.87 0.21 -5.85
N SER A 23 2.95 -0.01 -6.59
CA SER A 23 3.79 -1.18 -6.38
C SER A 23 5.03 -0.79 -5.59
N LEU A 24 5.23 -1.42 -4.43
CA LEU A 24 6.39 -1.17 -3.58
C LEU A 24 7.34 -2.36 -3.66
N ASP A 25 8.44 -2.18 -4.36
CA ASP A 25 9.60 -3.06 -4.22
C ASP A 25 10.30 -2.77 -2.89
N ILE A 26 10.57 -3.80 -2.09
CA ILE A 26 11.23 -3.64 -0.79
C ILE A 26 12.74 -3.41 -0.93
N ASP A 27 13.32 -3.80 -2.07
CA ASP A 27 14.77 -3.69 -2.31
C ASP A 27 15.26 -2.25 -2.53
N VAL A 28 14.34 -1.30 -2.72
CA VAL A 28 14.62 0.14 -2.70
C VAL A 28 15.15 0.63 -1.35
N ILE A 29 14.88 -0.13 -0.27
CA ILE A 29 15.39 0.18 1.07
C ILE A 29 16.84 -0.32 1.16
N ASP A 30 17.69 0.50 1.76
CA ASP A 30 19.09 0.11 1.95
C ASP A 30 19.18 -1.28 2.65
N PRO A 31 20.02 -2.19 2.15
CA PRO A 31 20.08 -3.57 2.62
C PRO A 31 20.51 -3.70 4.09
N GLY A 32 21.09 -2.66 4.70
CA GLY A 32 21.32 -2.62 6.14
C GLY A 32 20.03 -2.59 6.98
N MET A 33 18.89 -2.25 6.37
CA MET A 33 17.56 -2.25 7.01
C MET A 33 16.56 -3.21 6.37
N ALA A 34 16.80 -3.65 5.13
CA ALA A 34 15.96 -4.61 4.41
C ALA A 34 16.82 -5.67 3.67
N PRO A 35 17.55 -6.54 4.39
CA PRO A 35 18.40 -7.57 3.77
C PRO A 35 17.61 -8.70 3.09
N GLY A 36 16.32 -8.86 3.43
CA GLY A 36 15.45 -9.94 3.00
C GLY A 36 14.89 -9.75 1.59
N THR A 37 15.75 -9.62 0.60
CA THR A 37 15.40 -9.52 -0.84
C THR A 37 16.37 -10.35 -1.69
N GLY A 38 15.97 -10.71 -2.90
CA GLY A 38 16.84 -11.41 -3.87
C GLY A 38 17.96 -10.55 -4.45
N THR A 39 17.80 -9.22 -4.44
CA THR A 39 18.71 -8.28 -5.13
C THR A 39 19.04 -7.08 -4.22
N PRO A 40 19.86 -7.24 -3.16
CA PRO A 40 20.18 -6.13 -2.27
C PRO A 40 21.01 -5.05 -2.97
N GLU A 41 20.50 -3.81 -3.02
CA GLU A 41 21.16 -2.66 -3.66
C GLU A 41 21.71 -1.64 -2.63
N PRO A 42 23.04 -1.46 -2.51
CA PRO A 42 23.62 -0.51 -1.57
C PRO A 42 23.26 0.96 -1.85
N GLY A 43 23.04 1.76 -0.80
CA GLY A 43 22.75 3.19 -0.95
C GLY A 43 21.27 3.49 -1.18
N GLY A 44 20.40 2.53 -0.88
CA GLY A 44 18.95 2.66 -0.94
C GLY A 44 18.38 3.67 0.07
N MET A 45 17.06 3.79 0.05
CA MET A 45 16.32 4.69 0.93
C MET A 45 16.29 4.19 2.37
N LEU A 46 16.12 5.09 3.33
CA LEU A 46 15.86 4.69 4.70
C LEU A 46 14.41 4.17 4.83
N THR A 47 14.17 3.15 5.66
CA THR A 47 12.80 2.64 5.91
C THR A 47 11.84 3.77 6.29
N ARG A 48 12.28 4.73 7.11
CA ARG A 48 11.45 5.89 7.51
C ARG A 48 11.01 6.76 6.33
N GLU A 49 11.79 6.81 5.25
CA GLU A 49 11.50 7.60 4.06
C GLU A 49 10.43 6.91 3.21
N ILE A 50 10.55 5.59 3.03
CA ILE A 50 9.51 4.77 2.38
C ILE A 50 8.18 4.86 3.13
N LEU A 51 8.18 4.72 4.46
CA LEU A 51 6.96 4.82 5.26
C LEU A 51 6.30 6.21 5.20
N ARG A 52 7.08 7.27 4.98
CA ARG A 52 6.52 8.61 4.73
C ARG A 52 6.00 8.71 3.30
N ALA A 53 6.75 8.22 2.32
CA ALA A 53 6.38 8.24 0.91
C ALA A 53 5.01 7.56 0.71
N VAL A 54 4.86 6.31 1.18
CA VAL A 54 3.60 5.55 1.07
C VAL A 54 2.42 6.35 1.65
N ARG A 55 2.57 6.87 2.87
CA ARG A 55 1.51 7.67 3.51
C ARG A 55 1.20 8.96 2.74
N ARG A 56 2.20 9.65 2.20
CA ARG A 56 2.01 10.89 1.41
C ARG A 56 1.32 10.62 0.08
N ILE A 57 1.76 9.57 -0.64
CA ILE A 57 1.20 9.15 -1.93
C ILE A 57 -0.26 8.75 -1.73
N VAL A 58 -0.52 7.77 -0.86
CA VAL A 58 -1.88 7.23 -0.62
C VAL A 58 -2.83 8.29 -0.10
N GLY A 59 -2.34 9.24 0.70
CA GLY A 59 -3.14 10.36 1.20
C GLY A 59 -3.57 11.37 0.13
N ARG A 60 -2.96 11.37 -1.06
CA ARG A 60 -3.21 12.36 -2.12
C ARG A 60 -3.84 11.79 -3.38
N VAL A 61 -3.67 10.49 -3.64
CA VAL A 61 -4.17 9.83 -4.84
C VAL A 61 -5.45 9.04 -4.57
N GLU A 62 -6.22 8.78 -5.63
CA GLU A 62 -7.26 7.75 -5.61
C GLU A 62 -6.61 6.37 -5.82
N LEU A 63 -6.42 5.62 -4.74
CA LEU A 63 -5.71 4.33 -4.80
C LEU A 63 -6.62 3.23 -5.37
N ALA A 64 -6.16 2.56 -6.44
CA ALA A 64 -6.76 1.36 -7.00
C ALA A 64 -6.36 0.10 -6.24
N GLY A 65 -5.13 0.07 -5.72
CA GLY A 65 -4.56 -1.05 -4.98
C GLY A 65 -3.09 -0.79 -4.65
N MET A 66 -2.51 -1.66 -3.82
CA MET A 66 -1.08 -1.66 -3.53
C MET A 66 -0.60 -3.08 -3.37
N ASP A 67 0.59 -3.39 -3.89
CA ASP A 67 1.34 -4.59 -3.55
C ASP A 67 2.69 -4.23 -2.92
N ILE A 68 3.25 -5.22 -2.22
CA ILE A 68 4.61 -5.15 -1.69
C ILE A 68 5.30 -6.41 -2.22
N VAL A 69 6.37 -6.21 -2.98
CA VAL A 69 7.06 -7.26 -3.72
C VAL A 69 8.48 -7.46 -3.19
N GLU A 70 9.13 -8.52 -3.66
CA GLU A 70 10.53 -8.88 -3.37
C GLU A 70 10.90 -9.10 -1.89
N VAL A 71 9.91 -9.28 -1.02
CA VAL A 71 10.16 -9.77 0.34
C VAL A 71 10.54 -11.25 0.28
N SER A 72 11.76 -11.55 0.69
CA SER A 72 12.35 -12.89 0.70
C SER A 72 12.66 -13.35 2.12
N PRO A 73 11.76 -14.12 2.77
CA PRO A 73 11.97 -14.68 4.11
C PRO A 73 13.29 -15.46 4.28
N PRO A 74 13.79 -16.23 3.29
CA PRO A 74 15.07 -16.92 3.43
C PRO A 74 16.28 -16.02 3.67
N TYR A 75 16.23 -14.76 3.22
CA TYR A 75 17.31 -13.79 3.40
C TYR A 75 17.03 -12.79 4.54
N ASP A 76 15.87 -12.88 5.18
CA ASP A 76 15.42 -11.90 6.16
C ASP A 76 15.89 -12.24 7.57
N HIS A 77 17.07 -11.75 7.93
CA HIS A 77 17.59 -11.92 9.27
C HIS A 77 16.78 -11.10 10.30
N ALA A 78 16.30 -11.77 11.34
CA ALA A 78 15.47 -11.18 12.39
C ALA A 78 14.17 -10.52 11.89
N GLU A 79 13.66 -10.96 10.73
CA GLU A 79 12.37 -10.52 10.17
C GLU A 79 12.29 -9.01 9.88
N VAL A 80 13.43 -8.32 9.80
CA VAL A 80 13.46 -6.86 9.71
C VAL A 80 12.83 -6.34 8.41
N THR A 81 12.98 -7.08 7.32
CA THR A 81 12.42 -6.76 6.00
C THR A 81 10.91 -7.01 5.99
N ALA A 82 10.48 -8.14 6.53
CA ALA A 82 9.07 -8.46 6.72
C ALA A 82 8.37 -7.42 7.63
N MET A 83 9.04 -6.97 8.69
CA MET A 83 8.54 -5.89 9.54
C MET A 83 8.44 -4.55 8.80
N ALA A 84 9.42 -4.21 7.94
CA ALA A 84 9.36 -3.02 7.10
C ALA A 84 8.19 -3.07 6.11
N ALA A 85 8.01 -4.20 5.42
CA ALA A 85 6.89 -4.46 4.52
C ALA A 85 5.54 -4.38 5.26
N HIS A 86 5.42 -5.05 6.40
CA HIS A 86 4.24 -4.98 7.25
C HIS A 86 3.90 -3.54 7.64
N ARG A 87 4.91 -2.75 8.02
CA ARG A 87 4.71 -1.35 8.39
C ARG A 87 4.28 -0.50 7.20
N ALA A 88 4.81 -0.75 6.00
CA ALA A 88 4.39 -0.06 4.79
C ALA A 88 2.91 -0.35 4.45
N ALA A 89 2.48 -1.61 4.58
CA ALA A 89 1.06 -1.98 4.44
C ALA A 89 0.17 -1.23 5.44
N LEU A 90 0.60 -1.15 6.71
CA LEU A 90 -0.13 -0.39 7.73
C LEU A 90 -0.18 1.11 7.42
N GLU A 91 0.87 1.72 6.89
CA GLU A 91 0.86 3.13 6.51
C GLU A 91 -0.13 3.41 5.37
N CYS A 92 -0.23 2.51 4.39
CA CYS A 92 -1.24 2.58 3.34
C CYS A 92 -2.66 2.50 3.91
N ILE A 93 -2.97 1.48 4.71
CA ILE A 93 -4.29 1.31 5.34
C ILE A 93 -4.63 2.50 6.23
N SER A 94 -3.66 2.99 7.01
CA SER A 94 -3.85 4.14 7.90
C SER A 94 -4.15 5.41 7.10
N ALA A 95 -3.45 5.65 5.99
CA ALA A 95 -3.72 6.79 5.12
C ALA A 95 -5.13 6.73 4.52
N LEU A 96 -5.57 5.55 4.04
CA LEU A 96 -6.94 5.35 3.57
C LEU A 96 -7.98 5.60 4.67
N ALA A 97 -7.72 5.13 5.90
CA ALA A 97 -8.61 5.36 7.03
C ALA A 97 -8.73 6.86 7.37
N VAL A 98 -7.62 7.61 7.29
CA VAL A 98 -7.60 9.06 7.47
C VAL A 98 -8.41 9.76 6.37
N LYS A 99 -8.21 9.39 5.09
CA LYS A 99 -9.01 9.92 3.97
C LYS A 99 -10.51 9.73 4.22
N LYS A 100 -10.90 8.49 4.54
CA LYS A 100 -12.28 8.13 4.84
C LYS A 100 -12.85 8.96 6.00
N ARG A 101 -12.10 9.10 7.10
CA ARG A 101 -12.52 9.91 8.26
C ARG A 101 -12.68 11.39 7.91
N ALA A 102 -11.91 11.91 6.97
CA ALA A 102 -12.01 13.27 6.46
C ALA A 102 -13.14 13.45 5.41
N GLY A 103 -13.92 12.41 5.11
CA GLY A 103 -14.97 12.44 4.09
C GLY A 103 -14.43 12.47 2.66
N GLN A 104 -13.14 12.16 2.46
CA GLN A 104 -12.55 12.03 1.13
C GLN A 104 -12.90 10.67 0.53
N PRO A 105 -13.05 10.59 -0.80
CA PRO A 105 -13.37 9.32 -1.46
C PRO A 105 -12.30 8.25 -1.22
N VAL A 106 -12.76 7.03 -0.99
CA VAL A 106 -11.94 5.81 -0.99
C VAL A 106 -12.64 4.78 -1.87
N ARG A 107 -11.97 4.37 -2.95
CA ARG A 107 -12.51 3.49 -4.00
C ARG A 107 -13.14 2.18 -3.48
N PHE A 108 -12.69 1.68 -2.34
CA PHE A 108 -13.13 0.41 -1.76
C PHE A 108 -14.43 0.49 -0.93
N GLU A 109 -14.96 1.69 -0.69
CA GLU A 109 -16.11 1.91 0.22
C GLU A 109 -17.40 1.21 -0.24
N GLY A 110 -17.55 0.96 -1.55
CA GLY A 110 -18.68 0.22 -2.13
C GLY A 110 -18.49 -1.31 -2.26
N TYR A 111 -17.31 -1.86 -1.97
CA TYR A 111 -17.06 -3.31 -2.05
C TYR A 111 -17.54 -4.04 -0.79
N ALA A 112 -17.31 -3.43 0.39
CA ALA A 112 -17.72 -3.99 1.68
C ALA A 112 -19.25 -4.10 1.83
N VAL A 113 -20.02 -3.12 1.33
CA VAL A 113 -21.50 -3.13 1.40
C VAL A 113 -22.11 -4.19 0.48
N ARG A 114 -21.50 -4.44 -0.69
CA ARG A 114 -21.97 -5.45 -1.64
C ARG A 114 -21.62 -6.88 -1.22
N SER A 115 -20.46 -7.09 -0.60
CA SER A 115 -20.05 -8.40 -0.07
C SER A 115 -20.92 -8.88 1.11
N ALA A 116 -21.41 -7.96 1.95
CA ALA A 116 -22.30 -8.32 3.06
C ALA A 116 -23.73 -8.67 2.59
N ALA A 117 -24.19 -8.09 1.48
CA ALA A 117 -25.53 -8.33 0.94
C ALA A 117 -25.66 -9.66 0.17
N SER A 118 -24.54 -10.28 -0.26
CA SER A 118 -24.54 -11.51 -1.06
C SER A 118 -24.51 -12.81 -0.24
N HIS A 119 -24.64 -12.75 1.09
CA HIS A 119 -24.64 -13.93 1.97
C HIS A 119 -25.99 -14.25 2.63
N THR A 120 -27.05 -13.47 2.36
CA THR A 120 -28.36 -13.64 3.01
C THR A 120 -29.54 -13.80 2.05
N ALA A 121 -29.31 -14.01 0.75
CA ALA A 121 -30.38 -14.17 -0.22
C ALA A 121 -30.13 -15.38 -1.12
N ASP A 122 -30.43 -16.58 -0.61
CA ASP A 122 -31.00 -17.69 -1.40
C ASP A 122 -31.34 -18.89 -0.49
N VAL A 123 -32.41 -18.76 0.30
CA VAL A 123 -33.24 -19.90 0.67
C VAL A 123 -34.69 -19.42 0.58
N ALA A 124 -35.30 -19.57 -0.59
CA ALA A 124 -36.74 -19.41 -0.73
C ALA A 124 -37.45 -20.60 -0.06
N PRO A 125 -38.55 -20.38 0.68
CA PRO A 125 -39.31 -21.47 1.26
C PRO A 125 -40.04 -22.24 0.15
N VAL A 126 -39.84 -23.56 0.10
CA VAL A 126 -40.68 -24.44 -0.72
C VAL A 126 -42.07 -24.49 -0.10
N SER A 127 -43.07 -23.92 -0.78
CA SER A 127 -44.48 -24.06 -0.42
C SER A 127 -45.16 -25.12 -1.31
N SER A 128 -45.97 -25.95 -0.63
CA SER A 128 -46.84 -27.06 -1.05
C SER A 128 -46.16 -28.37 -1.47
#